data_AF-A0A7S1XIN7-F1
#
_entry.id   AF-A0A7S1XIN7-F1
#
_cell.length_a   1.000
_cell.length_b   1.000
_cell.length_c   1.000
_cell.angle_alpha   90.00
_cell.angle_beta   90.00
_cell.angle_gamma   90.00
#
_symmetry.space_group_name_H-M   'P 1'
#
loop_
_entity.id
_entity.type
_entity.pdbx_description
1 polymer ?
#
loop_
_entity_poly.entity_id
_entity_poly.type
_entity_poly.pdbx_seq_one_letter_code
_entity_poly.pdbx_strand_id
1 'polypeptide(L)'
;ETSGHAGNYRENMFSFDVEKREFGLKPMNCPGHCLVFGSRPRSYRELPLRLADFGVLHRNELSGALTGLTRVRRFQQDDAHIFCTPEQVSSEIVSFLEFLKFVYDIFGFTFELDLSTRPEKYLGEIAMWDKAEAELASAL
;
A
#
# COMPACT_ATOMS: atom_id res chain seq x y z
N GLU A 1 3.77 8.74 -13.95
CA GLU A 1 4.64 9.89 -13.60
C GLU A 1 4.17 10.60 -12.33
N THR A 2 2.94 11.14 -12.30
CA THR A 2 2.37 11.92 -11.18
C THR A 2 2.41 11.21 -9.82
N SER A 3 2.22 9.89 -9.77
CA SER A 3 2.26 9.12 -8.51
C SER A 3 3.68 8.86 -7.97
N GLY A 4 4.73 9.34 -8.65
CA GLY A 4 6.13 9.01 -8.34
C GLY A 4 6.55 7.57 -8.70
N HIS A 5 5.60 6.67 -9.00
CA HIS A 5 5.89 5.26 -9.28
C HIS A 5 6.73 5.08 -10.55
N ALA A 6 6.54 5.95 -11.55
CA ALA A 6 7.35 5.89 -12.78
C ALA A 6 8.82 6.29 -12.54
N GLY A 7 9.17 6.97 -11.44
CA GLY A 7 10.57 7.22 -11.08
C GLY A 7 11.17 6.04 -10.29
N ASN A 8 10.40 5.47 -9.37
CA ASN A 8 10.88 4.46 -8.43
C ASN A 8 10.77 3.01 -8.94
N TYR A 9 9.82 2.73 -9.85
CA TYR A 9 9.45 1.38 -10.26
C TYR A 9 9.54 1.14 -11.77
N ARG A 10 10.05 2.10 -12.57
CA ARG A 10 10.04 2.00 -14.04
C ARG A 10 10.63 0.69 -14.56
N GLU A 11 11.81 0.33 -14.03
CA GLU A 11 12.55 -0.86 -14.45
C GLU A 11 11.80 -2.16 -14.12
N ASN A 12 10.95 -2.11 -13.08
CA ASN A 12 10.15 -3.23 -12.60
C ASN A 12 8.70 -3.19 -13.12
N MET A 13 8.37 -2.33 -14.08
CA MET A 13 7.04 -2.22 -14.68
C MET A 13 7.04 -2.76 -16.11
N PHE A 14 5.97 -3.46 -16.50
CA PHE A 14 5.71 -3.73 -17.91
C PHE A 14 5.16 -2.48 -18.57
N SER A 15 5.92 -1.92 -19.51
CA SER A 15 5.53 -0.73 -20.26
C SER A 15 5.39 -1.07 -21.74
N PHE A 16 4.45 -0.42 -22.42
CA PHE A 16 4.15 -0.65 -23.83
C PHE A 16 3.52 0.60 -24.46
N ASP A 17 3.71 0.77 -25.76
CA ASP A 17 3.18 1.93 -26.48
C ASP A 17 1.81 1.63 -27.10
N VAL A 18 0.87 2.55 -26.91
CA VAL A 18 -0.43 2.56 -27.58
C VAL A 18 -0.62 3.94 -28.19
N GLU A 19 -0.77 4.01 -29.52
CA GLU A 19 -1.01 5.26 -30.25
C GLU A 19 -0.02 6.39 -29.89
N LYS A 20 1.29 6.06 -29.86
CA LYS A 20 2.40 6.98 -29.50
C LYS A 20 2.37 7.50 -28.05
N ARG A 21 1.64 6.83 -27.16
CA ARG A 21 1.67 7.08 -25.72
C ARG A 21 2.18 5.84 -25.00
N GLU A 22 3.08 6.04 -24.04
CA GLU A 22 3.58 4.98 -23.17
C GLU A 22 2.55 4.67 -22.09
N PHE A 23 2.18 3.40 -21.97
CA PHE A 23 1.33 2.86 -20.91
C PHE A 23 2.11 1.86 -20.08
N GLY A 24 1.70 1.65 -18.84
CA GLY A 24 2.27 0.65 -17.95
C GLY A 24 1.20 -0.19 -17.29
N LEU A 25 1.45 -1.50 -17.17
CA LEU A 25 0.63 -2.36 -16.30
C LEU A 25 0.85 -1.96 -14.84
N LYS A 26 -0.24 -1.92 -14.06
CA LYS A 26 -0.18 -1.51 -12.65
C LYS A 26 0.66 -2.48 -11.81
N PRO A 27 1.68 -1.99 -11.08
CA PRO A 27 2.41 -2.81 -10.10
C PRO A 27 1.78 -2.77 -8.70
N MET A 28 0.87 -1.80 -8.45
CA MET A 28 0.16 -1.53 -7.19
C MET A 28 -1.17 -0.80 -7.49
N ASN A 29 -2.15 -0.86 -6.57
CA ASN A 29 -3.46 -0.22 -6.77
C ASN A 29 -3.55 1.23 -6.25
N CYS A 30 -2.59 1.67 -5.42
CA CYS A 30 -2.64 2.94 -4.68
C CYS A 30 -3.07 4.15 -5.53
N PRO A 31 -2.49 4.39 -6.73
CA PRO A 31 -2.86 5.54 -7.56
C PRO A 31 -4.33 5.51 -7.99
N GLY A 32 -4.88 4.32 -8.26
CA GLY A 32 -6.28 4.14 -8.61
C GLY A 32 -7.20 4.51 -7.45
N HIS A 33 -6.86 4.09 -6.23
CA HIS A 33 -7.64 4.45 -5.03
C HIS A 33 -7.60 5.96 -4.74
N CYS A 34 -6.47 6.62 -4.98
CA CYS A 34 -6.39 8.09 -4.87
C CYS A 34 -7.30 8.79 -5.89
N LEU A 35 -7.39 8.28 -7.13
CA LEU A 35 -8.32 8.81 -8.13
C LEU A 35 -9.77 8.57 -7.73
N VAL A 36 -10.10 7.40 -7.17
CA VAL A 36 -11.45 7.11 -6.64
C VAL A 36 -11.79 8.07 -5.50
N PHE A 37 -10.87 8.29 -4.55
CA PHE A 37 -11.06 9.24 -3.46
C PHE A 37 -11.32 10.66 -4.00
N GLY A 38 -10.48 11.12 -4.94
CA GLY A 38 -10.54 12.45 -5.55
C GLY A 38 -11.62 12.65 -6.63
N SER A 39 -12.33 11.59 -7.04
CA SER A 39 -13.36 11.67 -8.09
C SER A 39 -14.58 12.53 -7.72
N ARG A 40 -14.78 12.79 -6.42
CA ARG A 40 -15.80 13.72 -5.91
C ARG A 40 -15.35 14.38 -4.61
N PRO A 41 -15.95 15.53 -4.23
CA PRO A 41 -15.76 16.10 -2.90
C PRO A 41 -16.10 15.11 -1.79
N ARG A 42 -15.30 15.13 -0.72
CA ARG A 42 -15.43 14.25 0.45
C ARG A 42 -15.69 15.06 1.71
N SER A 43 -16.61 14.59 2.54
CA SER A 43 -16.83 15.13 3.88
C SER A 43 -16.01 14.38 4.92
N TYR A 44 -15.56 15.05 5.98
CA TYR A 44 -14.94 14.41 7.14
C TYR A 44 -15.84 13.34 7.77
N ARG A 45 -17.18 13.44 7.59
CA ARG A 45 -18.15 12.45 8.08
C ARG A 45 -18.08 11.11 7.34
N GLU A 46 -17.45 11.07 6.18
CA GLU A 46 -17.23 9.83 5.41
C GLU A 46 -15.95 9.11 5.83
N LEU A 47 -15.15 9.72 6.72
CA LEU A 47 -13.89 9.15 7.20
C LEU A 47 -14.11 8.37 8.50
N PRO A 48 -13.49 7.19 8.69
CA PRO A 48 -12.51 6.57 7.78
C PRO A 48 -13.16 5.88 6.57
N LEU A 49 -12.64 6.15 5.37
CA LEU A 49 -13.05 5.48 4.13
C LEU A 49 -12.07 4.36 3.80
N ARG A 50 -12.56 3.13 3.68
CA ARG A 50 -11.75 1.93 3.39
C ARG A 50 -12.08 1.40 2.00
N LEU A 51 -11.10 1.34 1.11
CA LEU A 51 -11.24 0.82 -0.25
C LEU A 51 -10.40 -0.46 -0.40
N ALA A 52 -11.03 -1.59 -0.70
CA ALA A 52 -10.36 -2.85 -0.96
C ALA A 52 -10.39 -3.18 -2.47
N ASP A 53 -9.30 -3.72 -3.00
CA ASP A 53 -9.18 -4.14 -4.40
C ASP A 53 -8.36 -5.43 -4.50
N PHE A 54 -8.95 -6.44 -5.13
CA PHE A 54 -8.30 -7.72 -5.46
C PHE A 54 -7.78 -7.74 -6.90
N GLY A 55 -7.50 -6.56 -7.47
CA GLY A 55 -7.05 -6.38 -8.83
C GLY A 55 -5.74 -7.11 -9.13
N VAL A 56 -5.61 -7.58 -10.38
CA VAL A 56 -4.38 -8.23 -10.84
C VAL A 56 -3.26 -7.20 -10.96
N LEU A 57 -2.14 -7.50 -10.34
CA LEU A 57 -0.92 -6.70 -10.34
C LEU A 57 0.17 -7.40 -11.17
N HIS A 58 1.02 -6.58 -11.79
CA HIS A 58 2.16 -7.07 -12.56
C HIS A 58 3.45 -6.35 -12.16
N ARG A 59 4.49 -7.12 -11.85
CA ARG A 59 5.85 -6.63 -11.59
C ARG A 59 6.85 -7.40 -12.44
N ASN A 60 7.71 -6.68 -13.16
CA ASN A 60 8.69 -7.25 -14.07
C ASN A 60 9.97 -7.67 -13.33
N GLU A 61 9.84 -8.62 -12.43
CA GLU A 61 10.98 -9.21 -11.70
C GLU A 61 11.95 -9.92 -12.67
N LEU A 62 13.25 -9.91 -12.35
CA LEU A 62 14.28 -10.64 -13.08
C LEU A 62 13.94 -12.13 -13.12
N SER A 63 14.05 -12.75 -14.30
CA SER A 63 13.65 -14.15 -14.51
C SER A 63 14.36 -15.13 -13.58
N GLY A 64 15.65 -14.88 -13.27
CA GLY A 64 16.44 -15.70 -12.36
C GLY A 64 16.03 -15.60 -10.88
N ALA A 65 15.21 -14.62 -10.51
CA ALA A 65 14.70 -14.46 -9.14
C ALA A 65 13.30 -15.07 -8.95
N LEU A 66 12.66 -15.55 -10.02
CA LEU A 66 11.32 -16.16 -9.96
C LEU A 66 11.39 -17.55 -9.35
N THR A 67 10.52 -17.83 -8.38
CA THR A 67 10.48 -19.11 -7.70
C THR A 67 9.09 -19.43 -7.13
N GLY A 68 8.60 -20.63 -7.43
CA GLY A 68 7.32 -21.15 -6.94
C GLY A 68 6.17 -20.14 -7.06
N LEU A 69 5.44 -19.96 -5.95
CA LEU A 69 4.39 -18.96 -5.81
C LEU A 69 4.83 -17.73 -4.98
N THR A 70 6.04 -17.75 -4.42
CA THR A 70 6.55 -16.69 -3.53
C THR A 70 7.11 -15.50 -4.30
N ARG A 71 7.66 -15.72 -5.52
CA ARG A 71 8.10 -14.64 -6.42
C ARG A 71 7.59 -14.89 -7.83
N VAL A 72 6.55 -14.13 -8.20
CA VAL A 72 5.87 -14.21 -9.50
C VAL A 72 5.71 -12.83 -10.12
N ARG A 73 5.56 -12.79 -11.45
CA ARG A 73 5.33 -11.54 -12.19
C ARG A 73 3.89 -11.06 -12.16
N ARG A 74 2.94 -11.96 -11.89
CA ARG A 74 1.49 -11.70 -11.90
C ARG A 74 0.86 -12.28 -10.65
N PHE A 75 0.20 -11.44 -9.87
CA PHE A 75 -0.38 -11.82 -8.58
C PHE A 75 -1.59 -10.95 -8.25
N GLN A 76 -2.34 -11.33 -7.23
CA GLN A 76 -3.43 -10.55 -6.65
C GLN A 76 -3.13 -10.43 -5.16
N GLN A 77 -3.20 -9.21 -4.65
CA GLN A 77 -3.12 -8.93 -3.22
C GLN A 77 -4.53 -8.63 -2.73
N ASP A 78 -4.79 -8.98 -1.48
CA ASP A 78 -5.90 -8.47 -0.68
C ASP A 78 -5.65 -7.01 -0.25
N ASP A 79 -5.38 -6.16 -1.24
CA ASP A 79 -4.92 -4.79 -1.05
C ASP A 79 -6.07 -3.89 -0.58
N ALA A 80 -5.80 -3.03 0.40
CA ALA A 80 -6.76 -2.07 0.91
C ALA A 80 -6.08 -0.75 1.28
N HIS A 81 -6.79 0.36 1.04
CA HIS A 81 -6.32 1.70 1.38
C HIS A 81 -7.35 2.40 2.26
N ILE A 82 -6.88 2.91 3.40
CA ILE A 82 -7.69 3.62 4.37
C ILE A 82 -7.37 5.11 4.27
N PHE A 83 -8.40 5.92 3.98
CA PHE A 83 -8.33 7.36 4.06
C PHE A 83 -8.97 7.79 5.37
N CYS A 84 -8.21 8.42 6.24
CA CYS A 84 -8.65 8.81 7.58
C CYS A 84 -8.01 10.15 8.00
N THR A 85 -8.51 10.75 9.08
CA THR A 85 -7.85 11.92 9.68
C THR A 85 -6.67 11.47 10.54
N PRO A 86 -5.70 12.37 10.84
CA PRO A 86 -4.56 12.02 11.69
C PRO A 86 -4.95 11.45 13.06
N GLU A 87 -6.09 11.87 13.62
CA GLU A 87 -6.59 11.40 14.92
C GLU A 87 -7.16 9.97 14.86
N GLN A 88 -7.50 9.48 13.66
CA GLN A 88 -8.09 8.16 13.44
C GLN A 88 -7.02 7.09 13.14
N VAL A 89 -5.77 7.49 12.88
CA VAL A 89 -4.68 6.58 12.45
C VAL A 89 -4.46 5.46 13.47
N SER A 90 -4.29 5.81 14.74
CA SER A 90 -4.07 4.83 15.82
C SER A 90 -5.21 3.79 15.92
N SER A 91 -6.48 4.23 15.88
CA SER A 91 -7.62 3.30 15.95
C SER A 91 -7.72 2.37 14.74
N GLU A 92 -7.37 2.85 13.54
CA GLU A 92 -7.39 2.03 12.33
C GLU A 92 -6.25 1.00 12.32
N ILE A 93 -5.07 1.34 12.85
CA ILE A 93 -3.95 0.40 13.00
C ILE A 93 -4.33 -0.74 13.96
N VAL A 94 -4.85 -0.41 15.15
CA VAL A 94 -5.28 -1.43 16.13
C VAL A 94 -6.33 -2.35 15.52
N SER A 95 -7.36 -1.78 14.87
CA SER A 95 -8.40 -2.57 14.21
C SER A 95 -7.85 -3.49 13.11
N PHE A 96 -6.84 -3.02 12.37
CA PHE A 96 -6.16 -3.83 11.35
C PHE A 96 -5.34 -4.97 11.97
N LEU A 97 -4.60 -4.72 13.05
CA LEU A 97 -3.81 -5.74 13.74
C LEU A 97 -4.70 -6.83 14.36
N GLU A 98 -5.86 -6.45 14.91
CA GLU A 98 -6.88 -7.41 15.37
C GLU A 98 -7.41 -8.27 14.22
N PHE A 99 -7.69 -7.66 13.06
CA PHE A 99 -8.12 -8.40 11.87
C PHE A 99 -7.03 -9.35 11.35
N LEU A 100 -5.77 -8.90 11.27
CA LEU A 100 -4.62 -9.72 10.90
C LEU A 100 -4.48 -10.92 11.83
N LYS A 101 -4.53 -10.68 13.14
CA LYS A 101 -4.47 -11.72 14.17
C LYS A 101 -5.59 -12.73 14.00
N PHE A 102 -6.84 -12.27 13.83
CA PHE A 102 -7.99 -13.14 13.62
C PHE A 102 -7.80 -14.06 12.40
N VAL A 103 -7.33 -13.52 11.28
CA VAL A 103 -7.07 -14.32 10.07
C VAL A 103 -5.96 -15.34 10.32
N TYR A 104 -4.85 -14.93 10.94
CA TYR A 104 -3.70 -15.83 11.17
C TYR A 104 -4.02 -16.94 12.18
N ASP A 105 -4.78 -16.63 13.23
CA ASP A 105 -5.22 -17.59 14.23
C ASP A 105 -6.09 -18.70 13.59
N ILE A 106 -6.93 -18.37 12.60
CA ILE A 106 -7.74 -19.36 11.85
C ILE A 106 -6.84 -20.38 11.12
N PHE A 107 -5.73 -19.93 10.56
CA PHE A 107 -4.78 -20.81 9.86
C PHE A 107 -3.73 -21.44 10.77
N GLY A 108 -3.73 -21.10 12.07
CA GLY A 108 -2.75 -21.59 13.04
C GLY A 108 -1.36 -21.00 12.86
N PHE A 109 -1.23 -19.81 12.28
CA PHE A 109 0.05 -19.13 12.09
C PHE A 109 0.39 -18.23 13.28
N THR A 110 1.66 -18.17 13.62
CA THR A 110 2.24 -17.17 14.53
C THR A 110 2.98 -16.10 13.73
N PHE A 111 3.06 -14.88 14.25
CA PHE A 111 3.77 -13.78 13.61
C PHE A 111 4.52 -12.92 14.63
N GLU A 112 5.54 -12.24 14.15
CA GLU A 112 6.27 -11.18 14.85
C GLU A 112 6.01 -9.86 14.10
N LEU A 113 6.01 -8.74 14.83
CA LEU A 113 5.80 -7.41 14.26
C LEU A 113 7.09 -6.60 14.36
N ASP A 114 7.56 -6.11 13.21
CA ASP A 114 8.71 -5.22 13.12
C ASP A 114 8.27 -3.80 12.78
N LEU A 115 8.70 -2.81 13.58
CA LEU A 115 8.47 -1.40 13.30
C LEU A 115 9.60 -0.83 12.45
N SER A 116 9.28 -0.50 11.19
CA SER A 116 10.20 0.24 10.31
C SER A 116 10.05 1.75 10.52
N THR A 117 11.10 2.39 11.02
CA THR A 117 11.14 3.85 11.29
C THR A 117 11.67 4.65 10.09
N ARG A 118 11.65 5.98 10.21
CA ARG A 118 12.03 6.95 9.19
C ARG A 118 13.43 6.65 8.61
N PRO A 119 13.55 6.46 7.28
CA PRO A 119 14.84 6.27 6.62
C PRO A 119 15.61 7.59 6.48
N GLU A 120 16.91 7.52 6.15
CA GLU A 120 17.75 8.72 5.91
C GLU A 120 17.20 9.64 4.81
N LYS A 121 16.58 9.05 3.78
CA LYS A 121 15.87 9.77 2.71
C LYS A 121 14.36 9.64 2.92
N TYR A 122 13.74 10.69 3.46
CA TYR A 122 12.30 10.73 3.72
C TYR A 122 11.64 11.94 3.05
N LEU A 123 10.32 11.89 2.93
CA LEU A 123 9.46 12.97 2.46
C LEU A 123 8.47 13.33 3.57
N GLY A 124 7.99 14.58 3.57
CA GLY A 124 7.06 15.09 4.58
C GLY A 124 7.75 15.78 5.75
N GLU A 125 6.95 16.22 6.71
CA GLU A 125 7.43 16.98 7.88
C GLU A 125 7.89 16.05 9.01
N ILE A 126 8.99 16.42 9.68
CA ILE A 126 9.53 15.67 10.82
C ILE A 126 8.48 15.47 11.92
N ALA A 127 7.70 16.51 12.24
CA ALA A 127 6.68 16.42 13.27
C ALA A 127 5.59 15.38 12.96
N MET A 128 5.27 15.17 11.68
CA MET A 128 4.31 14.15 11.26
C MET A 128 4.90 12.75 11.41
N TRP A 129 6.18 12.58 11.05
CA TRP A 129 6.90 11.33 11.26
C TRP A 129 6.98 10.96 12.74
N ASP A 130 7.41 11.90 13.59
CA ASP A 130 7.55 11.65 15.02
C ASP A 130 6.22 11.24 15.66
N LYS A 131 5.11 11.87 15.23
CA LYS A 131 3.76 11.49 15.65
C LYS A 131 3.38 10.09 15.17
N ALA A 132 3.56 9.79 13.89
CA ALA A 132 3.19 8.49 13.31
C ALA A 132 4.00 7.34 13.92
N GLU A 133 5.30 7.53 14.13
CA GLU A 133 6.18 6.54 14.78
C GLU A 133 5.77 6.28 16.22
N ALA A 134 5.46 7.33 16.98
CA ALA A 134 4.99 7.20 18.37
C ALA A 134 3.64 6.47 18.45
N GLU A 135 2.70 6.77 17.54
CA GLU A 135 1.41 6.10 17.46
C GLU A 135 1.55 4.62 17.09
N LEU A 136 2.42 4.28 16.14
CA LEU A 136 2.72 2.90 15.76
C LEU A 136 3.37 2.14 16.91
N ALA A 137 4.38 2.73 17.56
CA ALA A 137 5.06 2.11 18.70
C ALA A 137 4.12 1.87 19.90
N SER A 138 3.08 2.69 20.06
CA SER A 138 2.07 2.51 21.11
C SER A 138 0.99 1.47 20.77
N ALA A 139 0.81 1.15 19.49
CA ALA A 139 -0.23 0.24 19.00
C ALA A 139 0.26 -1.21 18.83
N LEU A 140 1.57 -1.41 18.73
CA LEU A 140 2.27 -2.70 18.66
C LEU A 140 2.43 -3.32 20.05
#